data_AF-A0A371K0C5-F1
#
_entry.id   AF-A0A371K0C5-F1
#
_cell.length_a   1.000
_cell.length_b   1.000
_cell.length_c   1.000
_cell.angle_alpha   90.00
_cell.angle_beta   90.00
_cell.angle_gamma   90.00
#
_symmetry.space_group_name_H-M   'P 1'
#
loop_
_entity.id
_entity.type
_entity.pdbx_description
1 polymer ?
#
loop_
_entity_poly.entity_id
_entity_poly.type
_entity_poly.pdbx_seq_one_letter_code
_entity_poly.pdbx_strand_id
1 'polypeptide(L)' 'MNTAMKRKIAFALSMGVVTTGIISLVLIALNRGLGDGFVLAWLRSWGVGYVIVIPAILLIGPRLQARIDRLIA' A
#
# COMPACT_ATOMS: atom_id res chain seq x y z
N MET A 1 13.83 10.56 20.08
CA MET A 1 12.86 9.65 19.42
C MET A 1 13.09 8.22 19.92
N ASN A 2 12.15 7.65 20.68
CA ASN A 2 12.27 6.34 21.33
C ASN A 2 12.46 5.21 20.29
N THR A 3 13.36 4.26 20.56
CA THR A 3 13.67 3.09 19.71
C THR A 3 12.43 2.28 19.33
N ALA A 4 11.41 2.25 20.19
CA ALA A 4 10.12 1.61 19.89
C ALA A 4 9.36 2.31 18.73
N MET A 5 9.41 3.64 18.67
CA MET A 5 8.75 4.42 17.62
C MET A 5 9.46 4.25 16.28
N LYS A 6 10.80 4.25 16.28
CA LYS A 6 11.62 3.97 15.08
C LYS A 6 11.29 2.60 14.49
N ARG A 7 11.10 1.58 15.32
CA ARG A 7 10.76 0.21 14.90
C ARG A 7 9.37 0.12 14.28
N LYS A 8 8.37 0.78 14.88
CA LYS A 8 7.01 0.85 14.33
C LYS A 8 6.98 1.56 12.97
N ILE A 9 7.71 2.66 12.83
CA ILE A 9 7.81 3.41 11.58
C ILE A 9 8.51 2.57 10.51
N ALA A 10 9.66 1.95 10.83
CA ALA A 10 10.37 1.09 9.90
C ALA A 10 9.52 -0.11 9.46
N PHE A 11 8.80 -0.75 10.39
CA PHE A 11 7.90 -1.85 10.06
C PHE A 11 6.74 -1.40 9.15
N ALA A 12 6.11 -0.26 9.45
CA ALA A 12 5.03 0.29 8.63
C ALA A 12 5.50 0.66 7.22
N LEU A 13 6.69 1.26 7.10
CA LEU A 13 7.29 1.59 5.80
C LEU A 13 7.63 0.32 5.00
N SER A 14 8.26 -0.68 5.63
CA SER A 14 8.57 -1.95 4.99
C SER A 14 7.31 -2.70 4.56
N MET A 15 6.30 -2.77 5.41
CA MET A 15 5.02 -3.40 5.09
C MET A 15 4.29 -2.68 3.96
N GLY A 16 4.33 -1.34 3.93
CA GLY A 16 3.76 -0.54 2.85
C GLY A 16 4.44 -0.81 1.51
N VAL A 17 5.77 -0.90 1.47
CA VAL A 17 6.53 -1.27 0.27
C VAL A 17 6.15 -2.68 -0.21
N VAL A 18 6.07 -3.65 0.71
CA VAL A 18 5.75 -5.05 0.38
C VAL A 18 4.32 -5.17 -0.16
N THR A 19 3.33 -4.63 0.53
CA THR A 19 1.91 -4.76 0.10
C THR A 19 1.62 -4.01 -1.18
N THR A 20 2.10 -2.77 -1.33
CA THR A 20 1.89 -2.00 -2.57
C THR A 20 2.67 -2.60 -3.75
N GLY A 21 3.89 -3.09 -3.49
CA GLY A 21 4.70 -3.79 -4.48
C GLY A 21 4.00 -5.04 -5.01
N ILE A 22 3.54 -5.91 -4.11
CA ILE A 22 2.83 -7.16 -4.45
C ILE A 22 1.52 -6.87 -5.19
N ILE A 23 0.67 -5.96 -4.68
CA ILE A 23 -0.63 -5.65 -5.30
C ILE A 23 -0.43 -5.06 -6.70
N SER A 24 0.50 -4.13 -6.88
CA SER A 24 0.75 -3.54 -8.21
C SER A 24 1.37 -4.54 -9.19
N LEU A 25 2.24 -5.44 -8.71
CA LEU A 25 2.86 -6.49 -9.51
C LEU A 25 1.80 -7.49 -10.00
N VAL A 26 0.90 -7.92 -9.11
CA VAL A 26 -0.22 -8.80 -9.44
C VAL A 26 -1.19 -8.13 -10.43
N LEU A 27 -1.57 -6.87 -10.20
CA LEU A 27 -2.50 -6.16 -11.08
C LEU A 27 -1.96 -6.01 -12.51
N ILE A 28 -0.67 -5.73 -12.67
CA ILE A 28 -0.06 -5.58 -14.00
C ILE A 28 0.15 -6.93 -14.66
N ALA A 29 0.61 -7.94 -13.91
CA ALA A 29 0.75 -9.29 -14.42
C ALA A 29 -0.61 -9.83 -14.95
N LEU A 30 -1.70 -9.54 -14.24
CA LEU A 30 -3.05 -9.95 -14.63
C LEU A 30 -3.60 -9.14 -15.83
N ASN A 31 -3.35 -7.83 -15.90
CA ASN A 31 -3.94 -6.98 -16.95
C ASN A 31 -3.16 -6.97 -18.27
N ARG A 32 -1.83 -7.12 -18.22
CA ARG A 32 -0.97 -6.97 -19.42
C ARG A 32 -0.10 -8.19 -19.73
N GLY A 33 -0.04 -9.19 -18.85
CA GLY A 33 0.90 -10.29 -18.97
C GLY A 33 2.36 -9.87 -18.73
N LEU A 34 3.28 -10.84 -18.77
CA LEU A 34 4.72 -10.65 -18.54
C LEU A 34 5.46 -10.43 -19.87
N GLY A 35 5.15 -9.34 -20.57
CA GLY A 35 5.78 -8.97 -21.85
C GLY A 35 6.82 -7.86 -21.75
N ASP A 36 7.41 -7.47 -22.88
CA ASP A 36 8.41 -6.39 -22.94
C ASP A 36 7.87 -5.07 -22.38
N GLY A 37 8.68 -4.41 -21.53
CA GLY A 37 8.28 -3.18 -20.83
C GLY A 37 7.49 -3.38 -19.53
N PHE A 38 7.25 -4.64 -19.10
CA PHE A 38 6.56 -4.98 -17.86
C PHE A 38 7.14 -4.23 -16.64
N VAL A 39 8.45 -4.21 -16.48
CA VAL A 39 9.11 -3.57 -15.32
C VAL A 39 8.85 -2.07 -15.26
N LEU A 40 8.84 -1.38 -16.41
CA LEU A 40 8.58 0.05 -16.48
C LEU A 40 7.10 0.37 -16.24
N ALA A 41 6.20 -0.45 -16.79
CA ALA A 41 4.77 -0.37 -16.51
C ALA A 41 4.47 -0.62 -15.02
N TRP A 42 5.19 -1.58 -14.42
CA TRP A 42 5.15 -1.92 -13.00
C TRP A 42 5.56 -0.76 -12.11
N LEU A 43 6.76 -0.21 -12.32
CA LEU A 43 7.25 0.96 -11.57
C LEU A 43 6.30 2.15 -11.68
N ARG A 44 5.75 2.42 -12.87
CA ARG A 44 4.81 3.54 -13.08
C ARG A 44 3.50 3.33 -12.31
N SER A 45 2.89 2.15 -12.37
CA SER A 45 1.64 1.91 -11.64
C SER A 45 1.86 1.73 -10.14
N TRP A 46 3.01 1.20 -9.73
CA TRP A 46 3.40 1.16 -8.32
C TRP A 46 3.49 2.58 -7.74
N GLY A 47 4.18 3.49 -8.43
CA GLY A 47 4.28 4.89 -8.02
C GLY A 47 2.93 5.60 -7.96
N VAL A 48 2.09 5.43 -8.99
CA VAL A 48 0.72 6.00 -9.01
C VAL A 48 -0.14 5.41 -7.89
N GLY A 49 -0.07 4.09 -7.68
CA GLY A 49 -0.79 3.40 -6.61
C GLY A 49 -0.37 3.89 -5.23
N TYR A 50 0.91 4.13 -5.01
CA TYR A 50 1.44 4.65 -3.75
C TYR A 50 0.89 6.06 -3.43
N VAL A 51 0.83 6.94 -4.45
CA VAL A 51 0.27 8.30 -4.32
C VAL A 51 -1.22 8.30 -4.02
N ILE A 52 -1.97 7.29 -4.48
CA ILE A 52 -3.42 7.17 -4.22
C ILE A 52 -3.70 6.49 -2.88
N VAL A 53 -2.95 5.44 -2.55
CA VAL A 53 -3.15 4.63 -1.33
C VAL A 53 -2.87 5.43 -0.06
N ILE A 54 -1.83 6.26 -0.03
CA ILE A 54 -1.53 7.06 1.17
C ILE A 54 -2.69 7.98 1.60
N PRO A 55 -3.23 8.86 0.75
CA PRO A 55 -4.39 9.67 1.12
C PRO A 55 -5.63 8.83 1.41
N ALA A 56 -5.83 7.70 0.71
CA ALA A 56 -6.93 6.78 1.04
C ALA A 56 -6.79 6.20 2.46
N ILE A 57 -5.60 5.73 2.85
CA ILE A 57 -5.37 5.22 4.22
C ILE A 57 -5.56 6.33 5.25
N LEU A 58 -5.02 7.53 5.02
CA LEU A 58 -5.11 8.65 5.96
C LEU A 58 -6.54 9.16 6.15
N LEU A 59 -7.35 9.17 5.09
CA LEU A 59 -8.72 9.69 5.13
C LEU A 59 -9.74 8.60 5.46
N ILE A 60 -9.63 7.42 4.86
CA ILE A 60 -10.61 6.34 4.98
C ILE A 60 -10.28 5.45 6.19
N GLY A 61 -9.01 5.21 6.47
CA GLY A 61 -8.56 4.31 7.55
C GLY A 61 -9.18 4.63 8.91
N PRO A 62 -9.06 5.88 9.43
CA PRO A 62 -9.66 6.24 10.71
C PRO A 62 -11.18 6.10 10.73
N ARG A 63 -11.84 6.43 9.61
CA ARG A 63 -13.30 6.35 9.47
C ARG A 63 -13.77 4.91 9.47
N LEU A 64 -13.05 4.03 8.78
CA LEU A 64 -13.33 2.61 8.71
C LEU A 64 -13.12 1.94 10.09
N GLN A 65 -12.02 2.29 10.77
CA GLN A 65 -11.75 1.79 12.12
C GLN A 65 -12.87 2.19 13.09
N ALA A 66 -13.27 3.46 13.08
CA ALA A 66 -14.38 3.95 13.91
C ALA A 66 -15.77 3.37 13.54
N ARG A 67 -15.92 2.77 12.37
CA ARG A 67 -17.13 2.03 11.98
C ARG A 67 -17.09 0.59 12.48
N ILE A 68 -15.95 -0.08 12.32
CA ILE A 68 -15.75 -1.45 12.79
C ILE A 68 -15.84 -1.52 14.31
N ASP A 69 -15.20 -0.59 15.03
CA ASP A 69 -15.27 -0.54 16.49
C ASP A 69 -16.71 -0.38 17.00
N ARG A 70 -17.56 0.34 16.25
CA ARG A 70 -19.00 0.49 16.55
C ARG A 70 -19.87 -0.72 16.21
N LEU A 71 -19.40 -1.61 15.33
CA LEU A 71 -20.12 -2.82 14.93
C LEU A 71 -19.79 -4.00 15.84
N ILE A 72 -18.60 -3.99 16.45
CA ILE A 72 -18.12 -5.03 17.36
C ILE A 72 -18.46 -4.73 18.82
N ALA A 73 -18.60 -3.44 19.19
CA ALA A 73 -19.12 -3.01 20.49
C ALA A 73 -20.64 -3.18 20.59
#